data_AF-A0A1V5GD31-F1
#
_entry.id   AF-A0A1V5GD31-F1
#
_cell.length_a   1.000
_cell.length_b   1.000
_cell.length_c   1.000
_cell.angle_alpha   90.00
_cell.angle_beta   90.00
_cell.angle_gamma   90.00
#
_symmetry.space_group_name_H-M   'P 1'
#
loop_
_entity.id
_entity.type
_entity.pdbx_description
1 polymer ?
#
loop_
_entity_poly.entity_id
_entity_poly.type
_entity_poly.pdbx_seq_one_letter_code
_entity_poly.pdbx_strand_id
1 'polypeptide(L)' 'MLTEVAKSIEIAYELCDLFTVYDVDMEVHADINTNPQFKSNDALKEAMGYILGMGFAFKAKPEAFASSCCANKVVN' A
#
# COMPACT_ATOMS: atom_id res chain seq x y z
N MET A 1 9.14 -7.79 -1.42
CA MET A 1 7.75 -7.34 -1.54
C MET A 1 7.07 -7.16 -0.18
N LEU A 2 6.98 -8.19 0.68
CA LEU A 2 6.37 -8.01 2.02
C LEU A 2 7.07 -6.96 2.90
N THR A 3 8.39 -6.83 2.78
CA THR A 3 9.15 -5.77 3.48
C THR A 3 8.71 -4.35 3.07
N GLU A 4 8.37 -4.12 1.80
CA GLU A 4 7.90 -2.81 1.33
C GLU A 4 6.52 -2.51 1.94
N VAL A 5 5.63 -3.49 1.93
CA VAL A 5 4.31 -3.39 2.56
C VAL A 5 4.44 -3.11 4.05
N ALA A 6 5.30 -3.83 4.76
CA ALA A 6 5.54 -3.63 6.20
C ALA A 6 6.02 -2.20 6.50
N LYS A 7 6.95 -1.67 5.70
CA LYS A 7 7.42 -0.28 5.83
C LYS A 7 6.32 0.74 5.56
N SER A 8 5.46 0.51 4.57
CA SER A 8 4.30 1.39 4.32
C SER A 8 3.33 1.41 5.49
N ILE A 9 3.11 0.26 6.13
CA ILE A 9 2.24 0.14 7.32
C ILE A 9 2.86 0.85 8.53
N GLU A 10 4.15 0.71 8.76
CA GLU A 10 4.86 1.38 9.86
C GLU A 10 4.65 2.90 9.78
N ILE A 11 4.85 3.50 8.60
CA ILE A 11 4.61 4.92 8.37
C ILE A 11 3.13 5.28 8.51
N ALA A 12 2.22 4.44 8.01
CA ALA A 12 0.77 4.68 8.18
C ALA A 12 0.38 4.72 9.67
N TYR A 13 0.98 3.87 10.49
CA TYR A 13 0.76 3.85 11.93
C TYR A 13 1.27 5.13 12.61
N GLU A 14 2.48 5.57 12.28
CA GLU A 14 3.05 6.82 12.81
C GLU A 14 2.25 8.07 12.42
N LEU A 15 1.58 8.06 11.27
CA LEU A 15 0.78 9.18 10.77
C LEU A 15 -0.69 9.16 11.23
N CYS A 16 -1.16 8.06 11.84
CA CYS A 16 -2.57 7.85 12.14
C CYS A 16 -3.15 8.92 13.08
N ASP A 17 -2.42 9.25 14.15
CA ASP A 17 -2.83 10.27 15.11
C ASP A 17 -2.97 11.65 14.44
N LEU A 18 -2.02 11.98 13.55
CA LEU A 18 -2.03 13.25 12.82
C LEU A 18 -3.25 13.36 11.90
N PHE A 19 -3.52 12.30 11.14
CA PHE A 19 -4.64 12.26 10.18
C PHE A 19 -5.98 12.33 10.92
N THR A 20 -6.08 11.68 12.08
CA THR A 20 -7.25 11.74 12.96
C THR A 20 -7.49 13.16 13.49
N VAL A 21 -6.43 13.87 13.92
CA VAL A 21 -6.54 15.26 14.44
C VAL A 21 -7.10 16.22 13.39
N TYR A 22 -6.79 16.00 12.12
CA TYR A 22 -7.20 16.86 11.01
C TYR A 22 -8.39 16.31 10.19
N ASP A 23 -8.99 15.19 10.61
CA ASP A 23 -10.10 14.52 9.91
C ASP A 23 -9.78 14.22 8.44
N VAL A 24 -8.60 13.65 8.19
CA VAL A 24 -8.10 13.27 6.86
C VAL A 24 -8.12 11.76 6.70
N ASP A 25 -8.79 11.27 5.67
CA ASP A 25 -8.81 9.84 5.33
C ASP A 25 -7.41 9.33 4.95
N MET A 26 -7.05 8.15 5.47
CA MET A 26 -5.78 7.49 5.18
C MET A 26 -5.95 6.31 4.22
N GLU A 27 -5.15 6.29 3.16
CA GLU A 27 -5.12 5.21 2.16
C GLU A 27 -3.69 4.74 1.90
N VAL A 28 -3.46 3.44 1.99
CA VAL A 28 -2.15 2.81 1.74
C VAL A 28 -2.13 2.23 0.32
N HIS A 29 -1.18 2.72 -0.47
CA HIS A 29 -0.95 2.25 -1.83
C HIS A 29 0.23 1.27 -1.84
N ALA A 30 0.01 0.02 -2.23
CA ALA A 30 1.10 -0.93 -2.45
C ALA A 30 1.45 -1.04 -3.93
N ASP A 31 2.74 -1.23 -4.22
CA ASP A 31 3.22 -1.60 -5.55
C ASP A 31 3.05 -3.10 -5.79
N ILE A 32 1.80 -3.56 -5.81
CA ILE A 32 1.43 -4.94 -6.07
C ILE A 32 0.49 -4.99 -7.26
N ASN A 33 0.76 -5.86 -8.23
CA ASN A 33 -0.14 -6.08 -9.35
C ASN A 33 -1.22 -7.11 -9.02
N THR A 34 -2.47 -6.75 -9.28
CA THR A 34 -3.64 -7.62 -9.07
C THR A 34 -3.77 -8.70 -10.15
N ASN A 35 -3.06 -8.59 -11.27
CA ASN A 35 -3.02 -9.63 -12.30
C ASN A 35 -2.11 -10.80 -11.87
N PRO A 36 -2.62 -12.06 -11.81
CA PRO A 36 -1.87 -13.26 -11.41
C PRO A 36 -0.63 -13.58 -12.25
N GLN A 37 -0.49 -13.01 -13.45
CA GLN A 37 0.68 -13.20 -14.31
C GLN A 37 1.95 -12.54 -13.76
N PHE A 38 1.81 -11.59 -12.83
CA PHE A 38 2.94 -10.89 -12.24
C PHE A 38 3.36 -11.57 -10.93
N LYS A 39 4.68 -11.73 -10.73
CA LYS A 39 5.27 -12.29 -9.51
C LYS A 39 4.83 -11.58 -8.23
N SER A 40 4.45 -10.30 -8.33
CA SER A 40 3.97 -9.53 -7.18
C SER A 40 2.64 -10.03 -6.62
N ASN A 41 1.83 -10.68 -7.46
CA ASN A 41 0.47 -11.09 -7.09
C ASN A 41 0.46 -12.09 -5.93
N ASP A 42 1.51 -12.90 -5.79
CA ASP A 42 1.66 -13.86 -4.70
C ASP A 42 1.59 -13.19 -3.31
N ALA A 43 2.04 -11.93 -3.20
CA ALA A 43 2.02 -11.17 -1.95
C ALA A 43 0.70 -10.41 -1.72
N LEU A 44 -0.22 -10.37 -2.70
CA LEU A 44 -1.43 -9.54 -2.64
C LEU A 44 -2.34 -9.93 -1.47
N LYS A 45 -2.59 -11.24 -1.30
CA LYS A 45 -3.50 -11.73 -0.26
C LYS A 45 -2.99 -11.41 1.14
N GLU A 46 -1.69 -11.57 1.35
CA GLU A 46 -1.05 -11.28 2.64
C GLU A 46 -1.03 -9.78 2.92
N ALA A 47 -0.66 -8.96 1.92
CA ALA A 47 -0.68 -7.51 2.04
C ALA A 47 -2.09 -6.96 2.33
N MET A 48 -3.11 -7.45 1.63
CA MET A 48 -4.51 -7.08 1.89
C MET A 48 -4.94 -7.47 3.31
N GLY A 49 -4.61 -8.71 3.74
CA GLY A 49 -4.97 -9.19 5.08
C GLY A 49 -4.37 -8.32 6.19
N TYR A 50 -3.11 -7.91 6.04
CA TYR A 50 -2.44 -7.01 6.98
C TYR A 50 -3.06 -5.61 6.98
N ILE A 51 -3.12 -4.95 5.82
CA ILE A 51 -3.52 -3.53 5.72
C ILE A 51 -5.00 -3.35 6.11
N LEU A 52 -5.88 -4.20 5.57
CA LEU A 52 -7.31 -4.16 5.90
C LEU A 52 -7.56 -4.62 7.35
N GLY A 53 -6.79 -5.58 7.85
CA GLY A 53 -6.88 -6.04 9.25
C GLY A 53 -6.52 -4.95 10.26
N MET A 54 -5.70 -3.98 9.87
CA MET A 54 -5.38 -2.78 10.68
C MET A 54 -6.38 -1.64 10.51
N GLY A 55 -7.38 -1.78 9.63
CA GLY A 55 -8.42 -0.78 9.39
C GLY A 55 -8.06 0.30 8.38
N PHE A 56 -6.93 0.18 7.68
CA PHE A 56 -6.55 1.14 6.64
C PHE A 56 -7.24 0.83 5.30
N ALA A 57 -7.59 1.87 4.55
CA ALA A 57 -7.97 1.71 3.15
C ALA A 57 -6.76 1.27 2.32
N PHE A 58 -7.00 0.40 1.33
CA PHE A 58 -5.94 -0.22 0.54
C PHE A 58 -6.18 -0.11 -0.96
N LYS A 59 -5.13 0.28 -1.71
CA LYS A 59 -5.11 0.19 -3.17
C LYS A 59 -3.86 -0.52 -3.69
N ALA A 60 -4.06 -1.34 -4.72
CA ALA A 60 -3.03 -2.03 -5.48
C ALA A 60 -3.11 -1.63 -6.96
N LYS A 61 -2.10 -1.97 -7.78
CA LYS A 61 -2.10 -1.65 -9.21
C LYS A 61 -3.25 -2.39 -9.93
N PRO A 62 -3.93 -1.73 -10.89
CA PRO A 62 -3.62 -0.41 -11.45
C PRO A 62 -4.27 0.78 -10.72
N GLU A 63 -5.16 0.53 -9.77
CA GLU A 63 -5.94 1.58 -9.09
C GLU A 63 -5.12 2.41 -8.09
N ALA A 64 -3.97 1.86 -7.65
CA ALA A 64 -3.02 2.59 -6.84
C ALA A 64 -2.28 3.64 -7.67
N PHE A 65 -2.80 4.87 -7.71
CA PHE A 65 -2.19 6.00 -8.45
C PHE A 65 -0.70 6.19 -8.13
N ALA A 66 -0.34 6.26 -6.84
CA ALA A 66 1.05 6.46 -6.42
C ALA A 66 2.00 5.39 -6.98
N SER A 67 1.63 4.10 -6.92
CA SER A 67 2.49 3.04 -7.46
C SER A 67 2.38 2.90 -8.99
N SER A 68 1.23 3.21 -9.59
CA SER A 68 1.02 3.12 -11.04
C SER A 68 1.68 4.25 -11.83
N CYS A 69 1.81 5.45 -11.24
CA CYS A 69 2.33 6.63 -11.91
C CYS A 69 3.69 7.11 -11.38
N CYS A 70 4.02 6.81 -10.12
CA CYS A 70 5.22 7.35 -9.46
C CYS A 70 6.25 6.28 -9.07
N ALA A 71 5.82 5.04 -8.81
CA ALA A 71 6.78 3.93 -8.64
C ALA A 71 7.39 3.57 -10.01
N ASN A 72 8.69 3.30 -10.03
CA ASN A 72 9.59 3.20 -11.20
C ASN A 72 10.15 4.52 -11.77
N LYS A 73 9.82 5.71 -11.23
CA LYS A 73 10.44 6.95 -11.71
C LYS A 73 11.89 7.13 -11.24
N VAL A 74 12.30 6.42 -10.19
CA VAL A 74 13.65 6.46 -9.60
C VAL A 74 14.23 5.04 -9.54
N VAL A 75 14.33 4.39 -10.69
CA VAL A 75 15.12 3.17 -10.85
C VAL A 75 15.83 3.31 -12.19
N ASN A 76 17.13 3.61 -12.16
CA ASN A 76 18.02 3.49 -13.31
C ASN A 76 18.37 2.02 -13.54
#